data_AF-A0A916IY14-F1
#
_entry.id   AF-A0A916IY14-F1
#
_cell.length_a   1.000
_cell.length_b   1.000
_cell.length_c   1.000
_cell.angle_alpha   90.00
_cell.angle_beta   90.00
_cell.angle_gamma   90.00
#
_symmetry.space_group_name_H-M   'P 1'
#
loop_
_entity.id
_entity.type
_entity.pdbx_description
1 polymer ?
#
loop_
_entity_poly.entity_id
_entity_poly.type
_entity_poly.pdbx_seq_one_letter_code
_entity_poly.pdbx_strand_id
1 'polypeptide(L)'
;MKRPTRECVLALIACLRDAGPLRRDHLASACRLSAAELTRALKSARQMGVVEHLPADDDVAQTERLFGLTGRALPPARRVAARDAEGGPSFQPLLDAWGIARPSRRRGSHPP
;
A
#
# COMPACT_ATOMS: atom_id res chain seq x y z
N MET A 1 13.22 -12.45 1.67
CA MET A 1 12.45 -11.55 2.57
C MET A 1 11.78 -10.49 1.71
N LYS A 2 10.48 -10.18 1.90
CA LYS A 2 9.76 -9.17 1.11
C LYS A 2 10.09 -7.77 1.66
N ARG A 3 10.54 -6.83 0.82
CA ARG A 3 10.78 -5.44 1.25
C ARG A 3 9.45 -4.77 1.62
N PRO A 4 9.42 -3.93 2.67
CA PRO A 4 8.23 -3.18 3.04
C PRO A 4 7.88 -2.14 1.96
N THR A 5 6.59 -1.88 1.77
CA THR A 5 6.10 -0.98 0.71
C THR A 5 6.73 0.41 0.75
N ARG A 6 6.96 0.95 1.96
CA ARG A 6 7.55 2.29 2.12
C ARG A 6 8.98 2.36 1.60
N GLU A 7 9.78 1.32 1.80
CA GLU A 7 11.14 1.25 1.24
C GLU A 7 11.10 1.17 -0.29
N CYS A 8 10.18 0.37 -0.85
CA CYS A 8 10.00 0.30 -2.30
C CYS A 8 9.57 1.67 -2.89
N VAL A 9 8.73 2.42 -2.19
CA VAL A 9 8.35 3.79 -2.60
C VAL A 9 9.53 4.75 -2.51
N LEU A 10 10.34 4.68 -1.45
CA LEU A 10 11.54 5.53 -1.32
C LEU A 10 12.56 5.22 -2.43
N ALA A 11 12.78 3.94 -2.74
CA ALA A 11 13.65 3.53 -3.83
C ALA A 11 13.14 4.04 -5.19
N LEU A 12 11.83 3.91 -5.45
CA LEU A 12 11.17 4.46 -6.64
C LEU A 12 11.35 5.97 -6.76
N ILE A 13 11.17 6.72 -5.67
CA ILE A 13 11.33 8.17 -5.68
C ILE A 13 12.79 8.57 -5.93
N ALA A 14 13.75 7.93 -5.25
CA ALA A 14 15.17 8.23 -5.45
C ALA A 14 15.60 7.96 -6.90
N CYS A 15 15.15 6.85 -7.46
CA CYS A 15 15.34 6.46 -8.86
C CYS A 15 14.77 7.50 -9.84
N LEU A 16 13.53 7.95 -9.64
CA LEU A 16 12.92 9.00 -10.48
C LEU A 16 13.56 10.38 -10.32
N ARG A 17 14.17 10.68 -9.16
CA ARG A 17 14.93 11.93 -8.98
C ARG A 17 16.25 11.91 -9.75
N ASP A 18 16.91 10.77 -9.78
CA ASP A 18 18.23 10.60 -10.40
C ASP A 18 18.13 10.45 -11.93
N ALA A 19 17.25 9.55 -12.39
CA ALA A 19 17.09 9.24 -13.81
C ALA A 19 16.05 10.11 -14.54
N GLY A 20 15.24 10.87 -13.80
CA GLY A 20 14.10 11.61 -14.36
C GLY A 20 12.88 10.73 -14.67
N PRO A 21 11.94 11.23 -15.47
CA PRO A 21 10.73 10.49 -15.81
C PRO A 21 11.00 9.24 -16.65
N LEU A 22 10.43 8.11 -16.26
CA LEU A 22 10.71 6.81 -16.87
C LEU A 22 9.43 6.03 -17.21
N ARG A 23 9.52 5.19 -18.25
CA ARG A 23 8.48 4.21 -18.59
C ARG A 23 8.42 3.10 -17.54
N ARG A 24 7.27 2.43 -17.45
CA ARG A 24 7.04 1.32 -16.51
C ARG A 24 8.09 0.21 -16.63
N ASP A 25 8.44 -0.18 -17.85
CA ASP A 25 9.34 -1.30 -18.10
C ASP A 25 10.77 -0.99 -17.68
N HIS A 26 11.17 0.28 -17.81
CA HIS A 26 12.48 0.77 -17.40
C HIS A 26 12.57 1.03 -15.89
N LEU A 27 11.44 1.33 -15.24
CA LEU A 27 11.40 1.56 -13.79
C LEU A 27 11.79 0.32 -12.97
N ALA A 28 11.38 -0.87 -13.39
CA ALA A 28 11.66 -2.08 -12.62
C ALA A 28 13.17 -2.35 -12.53
N SER A 29 13.86 -2.25 -13.67
CA SER A 29 15.31 -2.42 -13.76
C SER A 29 16.06 -1.26 -13.10
N ALA A 30 15.70 -0.01 -13.41
CA ALA A 30 16.37 1.17 -12.87
C ALA A 30 16.29 1.25 -11.34
N CYS A 31 15.12 0.96 -10.77
CA CYS A 31 14.91 1.08 -9.34
C CYS A 31 15.25 -0.22 -8.56
N ARG A 32 15.74 -1.26 -9.26
CA ARG A 32 16.07 -2.59 -8.70
C ARG A 32 14.93 -3.17 -7.85
N LEU A 33 13.72 -3.12 -8.42
CA LEU A 33 12.49 -3.64 -7.81
C LEU A 33 11.95 -4.81 -8.64
N SER A 34 11.44 -5.84 -7.97
CA SER A 34 10.65 -6.86 -8.66
C SER A 34 9.34 -6.26 -9.21
N ALA A 35 8.72 -6.92 -10.21
CA ALA A 35 7.46 -6.46 -10.79
C ALA A 35 6.33 -6.27 -9.75
N ALA A 36 6.28 -7.15 -8.74
CA ALA A 36 5.30 -7.07 -7.66
C ALA A 36 5.58 -5.91 -6.69
N GLU A 37 6.85 -5.62 -6.41
CA GLU A 37 7.26 -4.48 -5.58
C GLU A 37 7.01 -3.16 -6.29
N LEU A 38 7.37 -3.06 -7.57
CA LEU A 38 7.13 -1.88 -8.40
C LEU A 38 5.63 -1.55 -8.47
N THR A 39 4.78 -2.54 -8.74
CA THR A 39 3.33 -2.33 -8.82
C THR A 39 2.76 -1.80 -7.51
N ARG A 40 3.21 -2.35 -6.38
CA ARG A 40 2.80 -1.91 -5.05
C ARG A 40 3.30 -0.49 -4.74
N ALA A 41 4.56 -0.22 -5.06
CA ALA A 41 5.17 1.09 -4.86
C ALA A 41 4.47 2.17 -5.69
N LEU A 42 4.22 1.92 -6.98
CA LEU A 42 3.48 2.83 -7.86
C LEU A 42 2.06 3.08 -7.34
N LYS A 43 1.34 2.01 -6.95
CA LYS A 43 -0.01 2.15 -6.40
C LYS A 43 -0.01 3.07 -5.17
N SER A 44 0.87 2.82 -4.21
CA SER A 44 0.97 3.63 -2.99
C SER A 44 1.44 5.05 -3.28
N ALA A 45 2.48 5.23 -4.10
CA ALA A 45 3.02 6.55 -4.44
C ALA A 45 1.98 7.43 -5.16
N ARG A 46 1.19 6.85 -6.07
CA ARG A 46 0.07 7.53 -6.74
C ARG A 46 -1.04 7.88 -5.77
N GLN A 47 -1.41 6.97 -4.87
CA GLN A 47 -2.41 7.25 -3.83
C GLN A 47 -1.98 8.42 -2.92
N MET A 48 -0.67 8.56 -2.68
CA MET A 48 -0.10 9.68 -1.93
C MET A 48 0.13 10.94 -2.80
N GLY A 49 -0.13 10.88 -4.10
CA GLY A 49 0.08 12.00 -5.03
C GLY A 49 1.55 12.39 -5.23
N VAL A 50 2.50 11.49 -4.98
CA VAL A 50 3.94 11.76 -5.11
C VAL A 50 4.46 11.44 -6.52
N VAL A 51 3.81 10.50 -7.19
CA VAL A 51 4.14 10.06 -8.55
C VAL A 51 2.87 10.14 -9.39
N GLU A 52 3.00 10.57 -10.63
CA GLU A 52 1.91 10.63 -11.61
C GLU A 52 2.35 10.15 -12.99
N HIS A 53 1.37 9.95 -13.86
CA HIS A 53 1.64 9.82 -15.29
C HIS A 53 1.83 11.21 -15.86
N LEU A 54 2.90 11.41 -16.61
CA LEU A 54 3.06 12.64 -17.37
C LEU A 54 2.03 12.69 -18.51
N PRO A 55 1.53 13.89 -18.86
CA PRO A 55 0.65 14.05 -19.99
C PRO A 55 1.35 13.52 -21.25
N ALA A 56 0.66 12.66 -21.96
CA ALA A 56 1.03 12.14 -23.26
C ALA A 56 -0.18 12.31 -24.17
N ASP A 57 0.03 12.42 -25.48
CA ASP A 57 -1.08 12.45 -26.45
C ASP A 57 -2.06 11.28 -26.20
N ASP A 58 -3.35 11.53 -26.45
CA ASP A 58 -4.42 10.56 -26.13
C ASP A 58 -4.23 9.20 -26.83
N ASP A 59 -3.49 9.16 -27.93
CA ASP A 59 -3.13 7.94 -28.69
C ASP A 59 -1.95 7.14 -28.09
N VAL A 60 -1.30 7.62 -27.03
CA VAL A 60 -0.16 6.91 -26.44
C VAL A 60 -0.65 5.75 -25.56
N ALA A 61 -0.27 4.53 -25.95
CA ALA A 61 -0.54 3.31 -25.21
C ALA A 61 -0.10 3.44 -23.74
N GLN A 62 -0.89 2.90 -22.81
CA GLN A 62 -0.64 3.05 -21.37
C GLN A 62 0.75 2.55 -20.93
N THR A 63 1.32 1.58 -21.66
CA THR A 63 2.67 1.03 -21.43
C THR A 63 3.77 2.02 -21.76
N GLU A 64 3.52 2.97 -22.64
CA GLU A 64 4.50 3.98 -23.09
C GLU A 64 4.48 5.25 -22.25
N ARG A 65 3.47 5.42 -21.39
CA ARG A 65 3.34 6.59 -20.52
C ARG A 65 4.48 6.64 -19.51
N LEU A 66 5.07 7.83 -19.40
CA LEU A 66 6.13 8.11 -18.45
C LEU A 66 5.54 8.35 -17.05
N PHE A 67 6.25 7.87 -16.04
CA PHE A 67 6.00 8.20 -14.65
C PHE A 67 6.97 9.29 -14.21
N GLY A 68 6.43 10.35 -13.62
CA GLY A 68 7.18 11.47 -13.09
C GLY A 68 6.88 11.74 -11.62
N LEU A 69 7.77 12.48 -10.98
CA LEU A 69 7.52 13.03 -9.65
C LEU A 69 6.68 14.30 -9.76
N THR A 70 5.68 14.42 -8.90
CA THR A 70 4.78 15.58 -8.84
C THR A 70 5.40 16.77 -8.09
N GLY A 71 6.59 16.61 -7.53
CA GLY A 71 7.22 17.56 -6.60
C GLY A 71 6.66 17.50 -5.16
N ARG A 72 5.60 16.73 -4.90
CA ARG A 72 5.05 16.58 -3.55
C ARG A 72 5.96 15.74 -2.66
N ALA A 73 6.11 16.17 -1.40
CA ALA A 73 6.84 15.39 -0.41
C ALA A 73 6.08 14.12 -0.02
N LEU A 74 6.83 13.05 0.26
CA LEU A 74 6.25 11.80 0.76
C LEU A 74 5.67 12.04 2.17
N PRO A 75 4.39 11.71 2.43
CA PRO A 75 3.81 11.85 3.75
C PRO A 75 4.60 11.10 4.83
N PRO A 76 4.66 11.64 6.06
CA PRO A 76 5.31 10.96 7.17
C PRO A 76 4.66 9.60 7.41
N ALA A 77 5.46 8.63 7.85
CA ALA A 77 4.93 7.31 8.20
C ALA A 77 3.95 7.47 9.37
N ARG A 78 2.67 7.16 9.16
CA ARG A 78 1.73 7.06 10.27
C ARG A 78 2.14 5.86 11.11
N ARG A 79 2.63 6.12 12.32
CA ARG A 79 2.77 5.10 13.35
C ARG A 79 1.36 4.80 13.84
N VAL A 80 0.77 3.74 13.33
CA VAL A 80 -0.42 3.17 13.99
C VAL A 80 0.14 2.53 15.25
N ALA A 81 -0.23 3.06 16.42
CA ALA A 81 0.07 2.38 17.67
C ALA A 81 -0.40 0.94 17.52
N ALA A 82 0.49 -0.03 17.77
CA ALA A 82 0.08 -1.42 17.84
C ALA A 82 -1.07 -1.44 18.84
N ARG A 83 -2.26 -1.78 18.35
CA ARG A 83 -3.47 -1.79 19.15
C ARG A 83 -3.22 -2.87 20.20
N ASP A 84 -2.96 -2.48 21.44
CA ASP A 84 -2.85 -3.41 22.54
C ASP A 84 -4.08 -4.31 22.48
N ALA A 85 -3.83 -5.61 22.32
CA ALA A 85 -4.90 -6.60 22.17
C ALA A 85 -5.70 -6.78 23.47
N GLU A 86 -5.27 -6.12 24.55
CA GLU A 86 -5.86 -6.15 25.88
C GLU A 86 -6.56 -4.80 26.13
N GLY A 87 -7.84 -4.69 25.76
CA GLY A 87 -8.70 -3.58 26.21
C GLY A 87 -9.12 -2.54 25.19
N GLY A 88 -9.21 -2.88 23.90
CA GLY A 88 -9.92 -2.03 22.92
C GLY A 88 -11.41 -1.83 23.28
N PRO A 89 -12.07 -0.76 22.78
CA PRO A 89 -13.49 -0.50 23.07
C PRO A 89 -14.33 -1.72 22.72
N SER A 90 -15.01 -2.27 23.73
CA SER A 90 -15.90 -3.41 23.55
C SER A 90 -17.11 -2.97 22.74
N PHE A 91 -17.32 -3.58 21.58
CA PHE A 91 -18.56 -3.42 20.81
C PHE A 91 -19.72 -4.20 21.42
N GLN A 92 -19.51 -4.91 22.53
CA GLN A 92 -20.54 -5.73 23.17
C GLN A 92 -21.83 -4.96 23.48
N PRO A 93 -21.80 -3.72 24.03
CA PRO A 93 -23.02 -2.97 24.29
C PRO A 93 -23.85 -2.69 23.02
N LEU A 94 -23.21 -2.49 21.87
CA LEU A 94 -23.89 -2.28 20.59
C LEU A 94 -24.46 -3.59 20.03
N LEU A 95 -23.71 -4.69 20.18
CA LEU A 95 -24.17 -6.01 19.76
C LEU A 95 -25.37 -6.49 20.60
N ASP A 96 -25.36 -6.19 21.90
CA ASP A 96 -26.46 -6.49 22.82
C ASP A 96 -27.71 -5.68 22.47
N ALA A 97 -27.56 -4.39 22.13
CA ALA A 97 -28.67 -3.53 21.68
C ALA A 97 -29.33 -4.03 20.38
N TRP A 98 -28.58 -4.75 19.53
CA TRP A 98 -29.09 -5.38 18.31
C TRP A 98 -29.46 -6.86 18.48
N GLY A 99 -29.39 -7.40 19.70
CA GLY A 99 -29.74 -8.80 19.97
C GLY A 99 -28.79 -9.83 19.36
N ILE A 100 -27.57 -9.43 18.97
CA ILE A 100 -26.58 -10.33 18.37
C ILE A 100 -25.86 -11.08 19.49
N ALA A 101 -26.34 -12.28 19.80
CA ALA A 101 -25.74 -13.15 20.81
C ALA A 101 -24.35 -13.62 20.39
N ARG A 102 -23.42 -13.73 21.35
CA ARG A 102 -22.10 -14.32 21.10
C ARG A 102 -22.27 -15.77 20.66
N PRO A 103 -21.56 -16.23 19.61
CA PRO A 103 -21.49 -17.65 19.31
C PRO A 103 -20.82 -18.35 20.50
N SER A 104 -21.61 -19.15 21.24
CA SER A 104 -21.08 -20.02 22.28
C SER A 104 -20.10 -20.98 21.62
N ARG A 105 -18.82 -20.95 22.03
CA ARG A 105 -17.86 -22.00 21.64
C ARG A 105 -18.46 -23.34 22.09
N ARG A 106 -19.00 -24.12 21.15
CA ARG A 106 -19.33 -25.52 21.38
C ARG A 106 -18.02 -26.24 21.67
N ARG A 107 -17.69 -26.37 22.95
CA ARG A 107 -16.67 -27.29 23.43
C ARG A 107 -17.29 -28.68 23.27
N GLY A 108 -16.99 -29.34 22.15
CA GLY A 108 -17.37 -30.74 21.95
C GLY A 108 -16.71 -31.58 23.04
N SER A 109 -17.51 -32.04 24.01
CA SER A 109 -17.15 -33.15 24.87
C SER A 109 -17.38 -34.43 24.07
N HIS A 110 -16.31 -35.06 23.60
CA HIS A 110 -16.33 -36.44 23.12
C HIS A 110 -16.27 -37.35 24.36
N PRO A 111 -17.30 -38.16 24.67
CA PRO A 111 -17.20 -39.17 25.73
C PRO A 111 -16.44 -40.41 25.19
N PRO A 112 -15.84 -41.23 26.09
CA PRO A 112 -15.06 -42.41 25.74
C PRO A 112 -15.90 -43.54 25.15
#